data_AF-A0A8H2XGZ6-F1
#
_entry.id   AF-A0A8H2XGZ6-F1
#
_cell.length_a   1.000
_cell.length_b   1.000
_cell.length_c   1.000
_cell.angle_alpha   90.00
_cell.angle_beta   90.00
_cell.angle_gamma   90.00
#
_symmetry.space_group_name_H-M   'P 1'
#
loop_
_entity.id
_entity.type
_entity.pdbx_description
1 polymer ?
#
loop_
_entity_poly.entity_id
_entity_poly.type
_entity_poly.pdbx_seq_one_letter_code
_entity_poly.pdbx_strand_id
1 'polypeptide(L)'
;MNARTATRIEDVLAALSKSEAEESELSHSLAEIIADRDRIRTALARLENLVPVLDSLVQRGEKLNDNVGRTAETAERVGAGVRGLERVMGRVRIAAERVGQVADAKASLAALQSAMEQRDWETAARHCARAMAVPKEVMEGPFAQVAIPSTDLPDPPTQTLADARTALLGVFRKEFDAAAIARDPVAISSKTGTSARQRYDTRPGHSRLDSLILGTKASSPIYYTAALTALYESVAGLIDQHQPVVEKYYGSGNMHTVVARLLRECDRVVNGLYDGWEEERDISRKLADARTATFQALVPSARAKPGQTPIVEDSGPDPREIDR
;
A
#
# COMPACT_ATOMS: atom_id res chain seq x y z
N MET A 1 14.46 93.17 67.03
CA MET A 1 14.18 94.60 67.24
C MET A 1 14.67 95.36 66.03
N ASN A 2 13.85 96.25 65.46
CA ASN A 2 14.31 97.07 64.34
C ASN A 2 15.32 98.11 64.87
N ALA A 3 16.41 98.34 64.13
CA ALA A 3 17.45 99.31 64.47
C ALA A 3 16.89 100.71 64.81
N ARG A 4 15.70 101.03 64.31
CA ARG A 4 14.95 102.27 64.57
C ARG A 4 14.35 102.40 65.99
N THR A 5 14.40 101.37 66.82
CA THR A 5 13.79 101.34 68.17
C THR A 5 14.79 101.05 69.31
N ALA A 6 16.08 100.90 68.98
CA ALA A 6 17.12 100.57 69.95
C ALA A 6 17.62 101.82 70.68
N THR A 7 17.64 101.79 72.02
CA THR A 7 18.15 102.88 72.87
C THR A 7 19.53 102.59 73.46
N ARG A 8 20.06 101.36 73.27
CA ARG A 8 21.40 100.92 73.68
C ARG A 8 22.25 100.50 72.48
N ILE A 9 23.55 100.77 72.56
CA ILE A 9 24.54 100.46 71.50
C ILE A 9 24.61 98.94 71.23
N GLU A 10 24.47 98.11 72.26
CA GLU A 10 24.49 96.64 72.15
C GLU A 10 23.33 96.11 71.27
N ASP A 11 22.13 96.69 71.38
CA ASP A 11 20.97 96.29 70.58
C ASP A 11 21.14 96.66 69.09
N VAL A 12 21.85 97.76 68.82
CA VAL A 12 22.19 98.19 67.45
C VAL A 12 23.24 97.25 66.84
N LEU A 13 24.27 96.87 67.59
CA LEU A 13 25.29 95.91 67.14
C LEU A 13 24.71 94.51 66.91
N ALA A 14 23.79 94.07 67.76
CA ALA A 14 23.07 92.80 67.57
C ALA A 14 22.21 92.83 66.30
N ALA A 15 21.48 93.92 66.04
CA ALA A 15 20.70 94.08 64.81
C ALA A 15 21.60 94.16 63.55
N LEU A 16 22.77 94.81 63.66
CA LEU A 16 23.75 94.89 62.58
C LEU A 16 24.33 93.51 62.25
N SER A 17 24.79 92.76 63.25
CA SER A 17 25.33 91.40 63.04
C SER A 17 24.31 90.43 62.45
N LYS A 18 23.03 90.58 62.83
CA LYS A 18 21.93 89.82 62.23
C LYS A 18 21.74 90.18 60.75
N SER A 19 21.76 91.47 60.42
CA SER A 19 21.63 91.93 59.03
C SER A 19 22.84 91.50 58.18
N GLU A 20 24.05 91.54 58.73
CA GLU A 20 25.27 91.07 58.07
C GLU A 20 25.21 89.55 57.83
N ALA A 21 24.68 88.77 58.77
CA ALA A 21 24.48 87.34 58.61
C ALA A 21 23.46 87.03 57.49
N GLU A 22 22.33 87.75 57.49
CA GLU A 22 21.29 87.63 56.44
C GLU A 22 21.84 88.05 55.06
N GLU A 23 22.62 89.13 54.97
CA GLU A 23 23.28 89.53 53.72
C GLU A 23 24.31 88.50 53.24
N SER A 24 25.06 87.88 54.15
CA SER A 24 26.02 86.82 53.81
C SER A 24 25.31 85.58 53.27
N GLU A 25 24.20 85.18 53.90
CA GLU A 25 23.41 84.03 53.51
C GLU A 25 22.74 84.26 52.14
N LEU A 26 22.17 85.45 51.93
CA LEU A 26 21.58 85.85 50.66
C LEU A 26 22.63 85.90 49.54
N SER A 27 23.83 86.42 49.84
CA SER A 27 24.94 86.47 48.90
C SER A 27 25.43 85.07 48.51
N HIS A 28 25.43 84.13 49.48
CA HIS A 28 25.78 82.73 49.22
C HIS A 28 24.75 82.05 48.32
N SER A 29 23.46 82.22 48.62
CA SER A 29 22.35 81.71 47.80
C SER A 29 22.36 82.27 46.37
N LEU A 30 22.63 83.57 46.21
CA LEU A 30 22.77 84.20 44.89
C LEU A 30 23.97 83.66 44.12
N ALA A 31 25.11 83.45 44.79
CA ALA A 31 26.29 82.90 44.15
C ALA A 31 26.05 81.47 43.63
N GLU A 32 25.33 80.65 44.39
CA GLU A 32 24.94 79.29 43.99
C GLU A 32 24.02 79.29 42.76
N ILE A 33 22.97 80.12 42.78
CA ILE A 33 22.03 80.27 41.64
C ILE A 33 22.76 80.78 40.38
N ILE A 34 23.71 81.72 40.54
CA ILE A 34 24.50 82.24 39.42
C ILE A 34 25.42 81.14 38.85
N ALA A 35 26.04 80.32 39.71
CA ALA A 35 26.87 79.21 39.26
C ALA A 35 26.08 78.15 38.47
N ASP A 36 24.84 77.87 38.86
CA ASP A 36 23.97 76.93 38.14
C ASP A 36 23.44 77.50 36.83
N ARG A 37 23.26 78.83 36.72
CA ARG A 37 22.87 79.49 35.47
C ARG A 37 23.83 79.21 34.32
N ASP A 38 25.13 79.22 34.58
CA ASP A 38 26.15 78.96 33.56
C ASP A 38 26.15 77.49 33.13
N ARG A 39 25.94 76.56 34.08
CA ARG A 39 25.75 75.14 33.76
C ARG A 39 24.53 74.90 32.88
N ILE A 40 23.39 75.51 33.22
CA ILE A 40 22.14 75.40 32.45
C ILE A 40 22.33 75.96 31.04
N ARG A 41 22.96 77.14 30.90
CA ARG A 41 23.28 77.72 29.59
C ARG A 41 24.14 76.81 28.72
N THR A 42 25.14 76.17 29.33
CA THR A 42 26.03 75.26 28.60
C THR A 42 25.29 74.00 28.13
N ALA A 43 24.41 73.45 28.97
CA ALA A 43 23.54 72.33 28.61
C ALA A 43 22.56 72.71 27.49
N LEU A 44 21.98 73.91 27.56
CA LEU A 44 21.03 74.41 26.56
C LEU A 44 21.72 74.64 25.21
N ALA A 45 22.92 75.22 25.19
CA ALA A 45 23.73 75.35 23.98
C ALA A 45 24.11 73.98 23.37
N ARG A 46 24.39 72.96 24.21
CA ARG A 46 24.61 71.58 23.72
C ARG A 46 23.35 71.01 23.08
N LEU A 47 22.19 71.24 23.68
CA LEU A 47 20.90 70.80 23.14
C LEU A 47 20.61 71.48 21.80
N GLU A 48 20.78 72.80 21.72
CA GLU A 48 20.62 73.58 20.49
C GLU A 48 21.51 73.07 19.36
N ASN A 49 22.74 72.66 19.66
CA ASN A 49 23.65 72.06 18.69
C ASN A 49 23.24 70.63 18.28
N LEU A 50 22.48 69.92 19.12
CA LEU A 50 22.05 68.54 18.84
C LEU A 50 20.78 68.48 17.98
N VAL A 51 19.89 69.47 18.12
CA VAL A 51 18.65 69.60 17.33
C VAL A 51 18.89 69.45 15.82
N PRO A 52 19.81 70.20 15.16
CA PRO A 52 20.00 70.08 13.71
C PRO A 52 20.55 68.71 13.29
N VAL A 53 21.32 68.04 14.16
CA VAL A 53 21.82 66.69 13.91
C VAL A 53 20.64 65.71 13.94
N LEU A 54 19.74 65.83 14.91
CA LEU A 54 18.54 65.02 15.00
C LEU A 54 17.63 65.22 13.78
N ASP A 55 17.41 66.46 13.37
CA ASP A 55 16.61 66.79 12.18
C ASP A 55 17.21 66.18 10.90
N SER A 56 18.53 66.23 10.76
CA SER A 56 19.22 65.59 9.63
C SER A 56 19.07 64.07 9.63
N LEU A 57 19.03 63.46 10.83
CA LEU A 57 18.85 62.02 11.00
C LEU A 57 17.42 61.62 10.65
N VAL A 58 16.44 62.41 11.07
CA VAL A 58 15.03 62.22 10.72
C VAL A 58 14.85 62.30 9.21
N GLN A 59 15.36 63.35 8.56
CA GLN A 59 15.29 63.46 7.09
C GLN A 59 15.98 62.31 6.36
N ARG A 60 17.10 61.81 6.89
CA ARG A 60 17.78 60.63 6.33
C ARG A 60 16.94 59.37 6.52
N GLY A 61 16.29 59.22 7.68
CA GLY A 61 15.37 58.14 7.96
C GLY A 61 14.17 58.14 7.02
N GLU A 62 13.56 59.29 6.79
CA GLU A 62 12.44 59.46 5.85
C GLU A 62 12.86 59.09 4.42
N LYS A 63 14.00 59.62 3.94
CA LYS A 63 14.53 59.27 2.61
C LYS A 63 14.81 57.77 2.47
N LEU A 64 15.34 57.14 3.52
CA LEU A 64 15.58 55.70 3.51
C LEU A 64 14.26 54.93 3.47
N ASN A 65 13.27 55.33 4.27
CA ASN A 65 11.94 54.74 4.28
C ASN A 65 11.28 54.83 2.91
N ASP A 66 11.37 55.98 2.24
CA ASP A 66 10.83 56.17 0.89
C ASP A 66 11.53 55.28 -0.13
N ASN A 67 12.86 55.21 -0.08
CA ASN A 67 13.63 54.33 -0.96
C ASN A 67 13.28 52.86 -0.74
N VAL A 68 13.21 52.42 0.52
CA VAL A 68 12.83 51.04 0.87
C VAL A 68 11.38 50.77 0.44
N GLY A 69 10.46 51.71 0.61
CA GLY A 69 9.08 51.61 0.16
C GLY A 69 8.99 51.41 -1.36
N ARG A 70 9.72 52.22 -2.14
CA ARG A 70 9.79 52.10 -3.61
C ARG A 70 10.41 50.78 -4.05
N THR A 71 11.45 50.31 -3.35
CA THR A 71 12.07 49.01 -3.61
C THR A 71 11.12 47.86 -3.26
N ALA A 72 10.39 47.95 -2.16
CA ALA A 72 9.39 46.96 -1.75
C ALA A 72 8.24 46.89 -2.77
N GLU A 73 7.72 48.02 -3.23
CA GLU A 73 6.66 48.07 -4.24
C GLU A 73 7.10 47.45 -5.57
N THR A 74 8.33 47.74 -6.01
CA THR A 74 8.88 47.14 -7.23
C THR A 74 9.12 45.63 -7.06
N ALA A 75 9.64 45.19 -5.90
CA ALA A 75 9.82 43.78 -5.58
C ALA A 75 8.47 43.04 -5.51
N GLU A 76 7.43 43.65 -4.95
CA GLU A 76 6.09 43.08 -4.87
C GLU A 76 5.47 42.92 -6.25
N ARG A 77 5.59 43.94 -7.11
CA ARG A 77 5.10 43.90 -8.50
C ARG A 77 5.79 42.81 -9.31
N VAL A 78 7.12 42.73 -9.24
CA VAL A 78 7.90 41.69 -9.93
C VAL A 78 7.56 40.32 -9.35
N GLY A 79 7.54 40.18 -8.02
CA GLY A 79 7.20 38.93 -7.35
C GLY A 79 5.79 38.44 -7.67
N ALA A 80 4.80 39.33 -7.79
CA ALA A 80 3.45 38.98 -8.21
C ALA A 80 3.42 38.46 -9.66
N GLY A 81 4.17 39.10 -10.57
CA GLY A 81 4.34 38.64 -11.94
C GLY A 81 4.98 37.24 -12.02
N VAL A 82 6.06 37.03 -11.26
CA VAL A 82 6.75 35.73 -11.18
C VAL A 82 5.83 34.64 -10.63
N ARG A 83 5.11 34.89 -9.52
CA ARG A 83 4.13 33.94 -8.98
C ARG A 83 3.01 33.61 -9.98
N GLY A 84 2.57 34.62 -10.75
CA GLY A 84 1.63 34.43 -11.85
C GLY A 84 2.17 33.48 -12.91
N LEU A 85 3.41 33.72 -13.35
CA LEU A 85 4.10 32.89 -14.34
C LEU A 85 4.34 31.47 -13.83
N GLU A 86 4.83 31.30 -12.60
CA GLU A 86 5.04 29.99 -11.97
C GLU A 86 3.76 29.17 -11.91
N ARG A 87 2.62 29.81 -11.61
CA ARG A 87 1.31 29.14 -11.64
C ARG A 87 0.95 28.64 -13.04
N VAL A 88 1.20 29.45 -14.07
CA VAL A 88 0.94 29.07 -15.46
C VAL A 88 1.89 27.94 -15.88
N MET A 89 3.19 28.07 -15.61
CA MET A 89 4.18 27.03 -15.90
C MET A 89 3.86 25.71 -15.19
N GLY A 90 3.43 25.77 -13.93
CA GLY A 90 3.01 24.59 -13.18
C GLY A 90 1.81 23.90 -13.83
N ARG A 91 0.78 24.66 -14.25
CA ARG A 91 -0.36 24.11 -14.99
C ARG A 91 0.03 23.51 -16.33
N VAL A 92 0.91 24.19 -17.09
CA VAL A 92 1.42 23.71 -18.38
C VAL A 92 2.19 22.41 -18.20
N ARG A 93 3.03 22.29 -17.16
CA ARG A 93 3.79 21.07 -16.88
C ARG A 93 2.87 19.88 -16.57
N ILE A 94 1.86 20.08 -15.73
CA ILE A 94 0.86 19.04 -15.42
C ILE A 94 0.09 18.64 -16.68
N ALA A 95 -0.29 19.60 -17.52
CA ALA A 95 -0.96 19.31 -18.79
C ALA A 95 -0.03 18.53 -19.74
N ALA A 96 1.24 18.91 -19.85
CA ALA A 96 2.21 18.22 -20.69
C ALA A 96 2.45 16.77 -20.22
N GLU A 97 2.52 16.54 -18.91
CA GLU A 97 2.64 15.20 -18.35
C GLU A 97 1.41 14.34 -18.66
N ARG A 98 0.20 14.88 -18.51
CA ARG A 98 -1.05 14.20 -18.88
C ARG A 98 -1.09 13.85 -20.37
N VAL A 99 -0.67 14.78 -21.24
CA VAL A 99 -0.60 14.53 -22.69
C VAL A 99 0.41 13.43 -22.99
N GLY A 100 1.57 13.41 -22.31
CA GLY A 100 2.55 12.33 -22.42
C GLY A 100 1.98 10.97 -22.04
N GLN A 101 1.25 10.89 -20.93
CA GLN A 101 0.58 9.65 -20.50
C GLN A 101 -0.48 9.17 -21.51
N VAL A 102 -1.25 10.08 -22.11
CA VAL A 102 -2.23 9.75 -23.16
C VAL A 102 -1.55 9.31 -24.46
N ALA A 103 -0.43 9.94 -24.83
CA ALA A 103 0.35 9.53 -25.99
C ALA A 103 0.95 8.13 -25.80
N ASP A 104 1.48 7.85 -24.62
CA ASP A 104 1.98 6.52 -24.22
C ASP A 104 0.86 5.48 -24.23
N ALA A 105 -0.33 5.82 -23.71
CA ALA A 105 -1.50 4.95 -23.75
C ALA A 105 -1.88 4.64 -25.20
N LYS A 106 -1.98 5.64 -26.07
CA LYS A 106 -2.28 5.49 -27.49
C LYS A 106 -1.25 4.60 -28.20
N ALA A 107 0.04 4.85 -27.98
CA ALA A 107 1.11 4.05 -28.56
C ALA A 107 1.05 2.59 -28.07
N SER A 108 0.76 2.37 -26.78
CA SER A 108 0.62 1.02 -26.22
C SER A 108 -0.59 0.27 -26.76
N LEU A 109 -1.71 0.94 -27.01
CA LEU A 109 -2.91 0.34 -27.61
C LEU A 109 -2.70 0.00 -29.09
N ALA A 110 -2.06 0.90 -29.87
CA ALA A 110 -1.70 0.62 -31.25
C ALA A 110 -0.71 -0.55 -31.36
N ALA A 111 0.31 -0.59 -30.49
CA ALA A 111 1.25 -1.69 -30.43
C ALA A 111 0.59 -3.01 -30.00
N LEU A 112 -0.37 -2.97 -29.07
CA LEU A 112 -1.17 -4.13 -28.67
C LEU A 112 -1.92 -4.72 -29.85
N GLN A 113 -2.59 -3.90 -30.66
CA GLN A 113 -3.31 -4.38 -31.85
C GLN A 113 -2.36 -5.01 -32.87
N SER A 114 -1.22 -4.37 -33.16
CA SER A 114 -0.24 -4.92 -34.09
C SER A 114 0.36 -6.25 -33.60
N ALA A 115 0.65 -6.37 -32.29
CA ALA A 115 1.12 -7.62 -31.70
C ALA A 115 0.07 -8.73 -31.75
N MET A 116 -1.22 -8.38 -31.58
CA MET A 116 -2.33 -9.31 -31.74
C MET A 116 -2.46 -9.82 -33.19
N GLU A 117 -2.25 -8.97 -34.19
CA GLU A 117 -2.22 -9.36 -35.61
C GLU A 117 -1.05 -10.30 -35.94
N GLN A 118 0.12 -10.02 -35.35
CA GLN A 118 1.33 -10.83 -35.52
C GLN A 118 1.30 -12.15 -34.72
N ARG A 119 0.24 -12.38 -33.91
CA ARG A 119 0.11 -13.52 -32.98
C ARG A 119 1.24 -13.63 -31.95
N ASP A 120 1.89 -12.51 -31.63
CA ASP A 120 2.89 -12.43 -30.57
C ASP A 120 2.20 -12.06 -29.25
N TRP A 121 1.79 -13.10 -28.53
CA TRP A 121 0.99 -12.95 -27.32
C TRP A 121 1.80 -12.40 -26.12
N GLU A 122 3.12 -12.56 -26.13
CA GLU A 122 3.98 -12.08 -25.04
C GLU A 122 4.15 -10.56 -25.08
N THR A 123 4.46 -10.03 -26.27
CA THR A 123 4.57 -8.56 -26.45
C THR A 123 3.20 -7.89 -26.31
N ALA A 124 2.14 -8.51 -26.83
CA ALA A 124 0.77 -8.03 -26.63
C ALA A 124 0.42 -7.86 -25.14
N ALA A 125 0.73 -8.85 -24.30
CA ALA A 125 0.45 -8.75 -22.87
C ALA A 125 1.29 -7.68 -22.14
N ARG A 126 2.55 -7.47 -22.55
CA ARG A 126 3.38 -6.38 -22.02
C ARG A 126 2.80 -5.01 -22.37
N HIS A 127 2.33 -4.83 -23.60
CA HIS A 127 1.66 -3.60 -24.02
C HIS A 127 0.32 -3.39 -23.31
N CYS A 128 -0.46 -4.46 -23.08
CA CYS A 128 -1.67 -4.40 -22.27
C CYS A 128 -1.37 -4.00 -20.80
N ALA A 129 -0.32 -4.57 -20.20
CA ALA A 129 0.11 -4.20 -18.85
C ALA A 129 0.57 -2.74 -18.76
N ARG A 130 1.31 -2.24 -19.76
CA ARG A 130 1.71 -0.84 -19.85
C ARG A 130 0.51 0.10 -19.99
N ALA A 131 -0.49 -0.27 -20.79
CA ALA A 131 -1.73 0.50 -20.93
C ALA A 131 -2.54 0.53 -19.61
N MET A 132 -2.54 -0.56 -18.84
CA MET A 132 -3.19 -0.61 -17.51
C MET A 132 -2.45 0.18 -16.42
N ALA A 133 -1.15 0.43 -16.59
CA ALA A 133 -0.36 1.20 -15.63
C ALA A 133 -0.67 2.71 -15.70
N VAL A 134 -1.33 3.18 -16.77
CA VAL A 134 -1.76 4.57 -16.92
C VAL A 134 -2.93 4.86 -15.95
N PRO A 135 -2.92 5.99 -15.22
CA PRO A 135 -3.98 6.35 -14.29
C PRO A 135 -5.36 6.39 -14.96
N LYS A 136 -6.38 5.89 -14.27
CA LYS A 136 -7.76 5.84 -14.78
C LYS A 136 -8.33 7.23 -15.00
N GLU A 137 -7.93 8.19 -14.17
CA GLU A 137 -8.34 9.59 -14.26
C GLU A 137 -7.87 10.26 -15.56
N VAL A 138 -6.76 9.77 -16.13
CA VAL A 138 -6.20 10.27 -17.38
C VAL A 138 -6.81 9.53 -18.58
N MET A 139 -7.03 8.21 -18.45
CA MET A 139 -7.71 7.37 -19.44
C MET A 139 -9.18 7.75 -19.64
N GLU A 140 -9.91 8.07 -18.58
CA GLU A 140 -11.33 8.45 -18.63
C GLU A 140 -11.54 9.94 -18.95
N GLY A 141 -10.46 10.73 -18.95
CA GLY A 141 -10.51 12.17 -19.20
C GLY A 141 -11.01 12.51 -20.61
N PRO A 142 -11.63 13.70 -20.80
CA PRO A 142 -12.20 14.11 -22.08
C PRO A 142 -11.16 14.22 -23.20
N PHE A 143 -9.90 14.53 -22.85
CA PHE A 143 -8.81 14.57 -23.82
C PHE A 143 -8.45 13.18 -24.36
N ALA A 144 -8.43 12.16 -23.49
CA ALA A 144 -8.15 10.77 -23.89
C ALA A 144 -9.27 10.22 -24.79
N GLN A 145 -10.53 10.57 -24.50
CA GLN A 145 -11.68 10.20 -25.32
C GLN A 145 -11.66 10.81 -26.74
N VAL A 146 -10.87 11.86 -26.98
CA VAL A 146 -10.75 12.48 -28.32
C VAL A 146 -9.42 12.11 -28.99
N ALA A 147 -8.34 11.98 -28.21
CA ALA A 147 -7.00 11.76 -28.74
C ALA A 147 -6.69 10.29 -29.05
N ILE A 148 -7.25 9.37 -28.28
CA ILE A 148 -6.98 7.93 -28.40
C ILE A 148 -7.76 7.29 -29.53
N PRO A 149 -9.06 7.60 -29.76
CA PRO A 149 -9.78 7.05 -30.90
C PRO A 149 -9.04 7.40 -32.20
N SER A 150 -8.59 6.35 -32.89
CA SER A 150 -8.00 6.45 -34.23
C SER A 150 -8.99 5.85 -35.22
N THR A 151 -8.73 6.02 -36.51
CA THR A 151 -9.54 5.41 -37.59
C THR A 151 -9.75 3.91 -37.41
N ASP A 152 -8.83 3.24 -36.70
CA ASP A 152 -8.86 1.80 -36.43
C ASP A 152 -9.61 1.42 -35.14
N LEU A 153 -9.82 2.37 -34.21
CA LEU A 153 -10.50 2.15 -32.93
C LEU A 153 -11.46 3.30 -32.60
N PRO A 154 -12.77 3.14 -32.88
CA PRO A 154 -13.79 4.17 -32.65
C PRO A 154 -14.26 4.25 -31.18
N ASP A 155 -14.02 3.21 -30.39
CA ASP A 155 -14.54 3.09 -29.03
C ASP A 155 -13.72 3.90 -28.02
N PRO A 156 -14.32 4.33 -26.90
CA PRO A 156 -13.59 5.02 -25.85
C PRO A 156 -12.46 4.14 -25.30
N PRO A 157 -11.35 4.75 -24.86
CA PRO A 157 -10.11 4.04 -24.50
C PRO A 157 -10.30 2.98 -23.40
N THR A 158 -11.28 3.17 -22.51
CA THR A 158 -11.63 2.21 -21.45
C THR A 158 -12.32 0.96 -22.00
N GLN A 159 -13.21 1.12 -22.99
CA GLN A 159 -13.90 0.00 -23.64
C GLN A 159 -12.93 -0.76 -24.53
N THR A 160 -12.18 -0.04 -25.38
CA THR A 160 -11.07 -0.58 -26.15
C THR A 160 -10.14 -1.47 -25.32
N LEU A 161 -9.68 -0.98 -24.16
CA LEU A 161 -8.75 -1.74 -23.33
C LEU A 161 -9.43 -2.98 -22.72
N ALA A 162 -10.70 -2.87 -22.33
CA ALA A 162 -11.48 -3.99 -21.84
C ALA A 162 -11.72 -5.05 -22.92
N ASP A 163 -12.01 -4.63 -24.15
CA ASP A 163 -12.27 -5.51 -25.29
C ASP A 163 -10.98 -6.19 -25.75
N ALA A 164 -9.88 -5.44 -25.87
CA ALA A 164 -8.58 -6.01 -26.18
C ALA A 164 -8.13 -7.02 -25.10
N ARG A 165 -8.43 -6.72 -23.83
CA ARG A 165 -8.17 -7.66 -22.72
C ARG A 165 -9.01 -8.92 -22.86
N THR A 166 -10.33 -8.82 -23.07
CA THR A 166 -11.19 -10.00 -23.19
C THR A 166 -10.84 -10.85 -24.42
N ALA A 167 -10.48 -10.21 -25.54
CA ALA A 167 -10.00 -10.89 -26.74
C ALA A 167 -8.68 -11.65 -26.49
N LEU A 168 -7.69 -10.98 -25.89
CA LEU A 168 -6.40 -11.57 -25.54
C LEU A 168 -6.60 -12.74 -24.57
N LEU A 169 -7.41 -12.58 -23.53
CA LEU A 169 -7.81 -13.67 -22.62
C LEU A 169 -8.47 -14.85 -23.34
N GLY A 170 -9.36 -14.58 -24.29
CA GLY A 170 -10.04 -15.61 -25.06
C GLY A 170 -9.09 -16.41 -25.94
N VAL A 171 -8.14 -15.74 -26.60
CA VAL A 171 -7.11 -16.41 -27.41
C VAL A 171 -6.16 -17.22 -26.53
N PHE A 172 -5.68 -16.64 -25.42
CA PHE A 172 -4.84 -17.35 -24.46
C PHE A 172 -5.53 -18.61 -23.93
N ARG A 173 -6.83 -18.54 -23.62
CA ARG A 173 -7.62 -19.72 -23.20
C ARG A 173 -7.65 -20.82 -24.26
N LYS A 174 -7.95 -20.48 -25.52
CA LYS A 174 -8.00 -21.46 -26.61
C LYS A 174 -6.64 -22.10 -26.87
N GLU A 175 -5.59 -21.30 -26.90
CA GLU A 175 -4.21 -21.76 -27.09
C GLU A 175 -3.71 -22.61 -25.91
N PHE A 176 -4.11 -22.24 -24.68
CA PHE A 176 -3.82 -23.02 -23.49
C PHE A 176 -4.56 -24.35 -23.49
N ASP A 177 -5.85 -24.36 -23.81
CA ASP A 177 -6.66 -25.58 -23.90
C ASP A 177 -6.12 -26.52 -24.99
N ALA A 178 -5.70 -25.97 -26.14
CA ALA A 178 -5.06 -26.74 -27.21
C ALA A 178 -3.71 -27.33 -26.76
N ALA A 179 -2.87 -26.56 -26.05
CA ALA A 179 -1.60 -27.02 -25.51
C ALA A 179 -1.79 -28.07 -24.39
N ALA A 180 -2.82 -27.91 -23.56
CA ALA A 180 -3.17 -28.85 -22.50
C ALA A 180 -3.62 -30.21 -23.05
N ILE A 181 -4.34 -30.22 -24.18
CA ILE A 181 -4.73 -31.44 -24.90
C ILE A 181 -3.50 -32.08 -25.58
N ALA A 182 -2.60 -31.27 -26.14
CA ALA A 182 -1.38 -31.74 -26.79
C ALA A 182 -0.31 -32.31 -25.82
N ARG A 183 -0.52 -32.20 -24.50
CA ARG A 183 0.36 -32.74 -23.45
C ARG A 183 1.81 -32.21 -23.49
N ASP A 184 2.06 -31.08 -24.13
CA ASP A 184 3.39 -30.47 -24.24
C ASP A 184 3.71 -29.60 -23.00
N PRO A 185 4.59 -30.04 -22.09
CA PRO A 185 4.88 -29.31 -20.85
C PRO A 185 5.55 -27.94 -21.10
N VAL A 186 6.24 -27.75 -22.23
CA VAL A 186 6.95 -26.51 -22.55
C VAL A 186 5.99 -25.44 -23.09
N ALA A 187 5.06 -25.83 -23.97
CA ALA A 187 4.04 -24.92 -24.52
C ALA A 187 3.01 -24.47 -23.46
N ILE A 188 2.70 -25.33 -22.49
CA ILE A 188 1.81 -25.01 -21.36
C ILE A 188 2.48 -23.98 -20.42
N SER A 189 3.78 -24.09 -20.19
CA SER A 189 4.56 -23.19 -19.32
C SER A 189 4.80 -21.80 -19.94
N SER A 190 4.99 -21.68 -21.25
CA SER A 190 5.26 -20.39 -21.89
C SER A 190 3.98 -19.56 -22.09
N LYS A 191 2.85 -20.22 -22.38
CA LYS A 191 1.58 -19.56 -22.71
C LYS A 191 0.68 -19.23 -21.51
N THR A 192 1.01 -19.67 -20.30
CA THR A 192 0.25 -19.34 -19.09
C THR A 192 0.44 -17.89 -18.63
N GLY A 193 1.53 -17.23 -19.05
CA GLY A 193 2.13 -16.06 -18.40
C GLY A 193 1.32 -14.75 -18.29
N THR A 194 0.05 -14.66 -18.72
CA THR A 194 -0.61 -13.35 -18.88
C THR A 194 -2.00 -13.23 -18.29
N SER A 195 -2.59 -14.27 -17.69
CA SER A 195 -3.95 -14.10 -17.10
C SER A 195 -4.44 -15.07 -16.03
N ALA A 196 -3.55 -15.70 -15.26
CA ALA A 196 -3.99 -16.57 -14.15
C ALA A 196 -4.52 -15.82 -12.90
N ARG A 197 -4.71 -14.49 -12.92
CA ARG A 197 -5.35 -13.78 -11.80
C ARG A 197 -6.88 -13.89 -11.81
N GLN A 198 -7.46 -14.34 -12.92
CA GLN A 198 -8.90 -14.53 -13.00
C GLN A 198 -9.19 -15.79 -13.84
N ARG A 199 -9.51 -16.88 -13.14
CA ARG A 199 -10.25 -18.03 -13.65
C ARG A 199 -9.47 -19.08 -14.46
N TYR A 200 -8.83 -19.97 -13.73
CA TYR A 200 -8.96 -21.43 -13.97
C TYR A 200 -10.40 -21.92 -13.65
N ASP A 201 -11.47 -21.18 -14.00
CA ASP A 201 -12.86 -21.53 -13.61
C ASP A 201 -13.60 -22.42 -14.60
N THR A 202 -13.05 -22.75 -15.77
CA THR A 202 -13.86 -23.47 -16.77
C THR A 202 -13.06 -24.47 -17.57
N ARG A 203 -12.31 -25.34 -16.90
CA ARG A 203 -12.23 -26.75 -17.33
C ARG A 203 -11.74 -27.62 -16.18
N PRO A 204 -12.26 -28.84 -16.04
CA PRO A 204 -11.97 -29.65 -14.89
C PRO A 204 -10.57 -30.24 -15.00
N GLY A 205 -9.72 -29.97 -14.03
CA GLY A 205 -8.52 -30.78 -13.75
C GLY A 205 -8.85 -32.23 -13.39
N HIS A 206 -10.14 -32.59 -13.36
CA HIS A 206 -10.67 -33.88 -12.96
C HIS A 206 -10.03 -35.05 -13.74
N SER A 207 -9.87 -34.94 -15.06
CA SER A 207 -9.27 -36.03 -15.86
C SER A 207 -7.81 -36.33 -15.54
N ARG A 208 -7.04 -35.36 -15.02
CA ARG A 208 -5.58 -35.51 -14.91
C ARG A 208 -5.20 -36.35 -13.68
N LEU A 209 -5.94 -36.19 -12.57
CA LEU A 209 -5.76 -36.98 -11.36
C LEU A 209 -6.57 -38.29 -11.42
N ASP A 210 -7.79 -38.26 -12.00
CA ASP A 210 -8.61 -39.47 -12.16
C ASP A 210 -7.93 -40.52 -13.09
N SER A 211 -7.26 -40.08 -14.16
CA SER A 211 -6.53 -40.99 -15.07
C SER A 211 -5.26 -41.61 -14.49
N LEU A 212 -4.71 -41.05 -13.41
CA LEU A 212 -3.55 -41.62 -12.69
C LEU A 212 -3.95 -42.82 -11.83
N ILE A 213 -5.20 -42.87 -11.36
CA ILE A 213 -5.72 -43.95 -10.49
C ILE A 213 -6.17 -45.17 -11.31
N LEU A 214 -6.69 -44.94 -12.53
CA LEU A 214 -7.21 -45.98 -13.43
C LEU A 214 -6.16 -46.98 -13.98
N GLY A 215 -4.86 -46.75 -13.73
CA GLY A 215 -3.77 -47.62 -14.22
C GLY A 215 -3.43 -48.82 -13.32
N THR A 216 -3.92 -48.83 -12.08
CA THR A 216 -3.57 -49.87 -11.10
C THR A 216 -4.74 -50.85 -10.94
N LYS A 217 -4.47 -52.16 -10.87
CA LYS A 217 -5.52 -53.18 -10.78
C LYS A 217 -6.04 -53.28 -9.34
N ALA A 218 -7.36 -53.16 -9.15
CA ALA A 218 -8.06 -53.05 -7.87
C ALA A 218 -8.07 -54.33 -6.99
N SER A 219 -7.24 -55.35 -7.24
CA SER A 219 -7.39 -56.65 -6.54
C SER A 219 -6.48 -56.83 -5.32
N SER A 220 -5.66 -55.84 -4.95
CA SER A 220 -4.69 -55.99 -3.85
C SER A 220 -5.07 -55.15 -2.63
N PRO A 221 -4.90 -55.66 -1.40
CA PRO A 221 -5.22 -54.92 -0.17
C PRO A 221 -4.40 -53.63 0.03
N ILE A 222 -3.33 -53.46 -0.75
CA ILE A 222 -2.38 -52.32 -0.74
C ILE A 222 -2.70 -51.31 -1.86
N TYR A 223 -3.70 -51.60 -2.70
CA TYR A 223 -4.10 -50.78 -3.85
C TYR A 223 -4.35 -49.31 -3.48
N TYR A 224 -5.21 -49.09 -2.48
CA TYR A 224 -5.61 -47.74 -2.06
C TYR A 224 -4.44 -46.94 -1.48
N THR A 225 -3.56 -47.57 -0.71
CA THR A 225 -2.36 -46.92 -0.16
C THR A 225 -1.34 -46.60 -1.25
N ALA A 226 -1.19 -47.47 -2.25
CA ALA A 226 -0.31 -47.23 -3.39
C ALA A 226 -0.86 -46.11 -4.30
N ALA A 227 -2.17 -46.09 -4.53
CA ALA A 227 -2.85 -45.05 -5.30
C ALA A 227 -2.76 -43.68 -4.63
N LEU A 228 -2.94 -43.60 -3.29
CA LEU A 228 -2.72 -42.36 -2.53
C LEU A 228 -1.27 -41.89 -2.62
N THR A 229 -0.30 -42.81 -2.49
CA THR A 229 1.12 -42.47 -2.57
C THR A 229 1.48 -41.91 -3.95
N ALA A 230 1.01 -42.57 -5.02
CA ALA A 230 1.21 -42.12 -6.39
C ALA A 230 0.54 -40.76 -6.67
N LEU A 231 -0.64 -40.51 -6.08
CA LEU A 231 -1.31 -39.21 -6.17
C LEU A 231 -0.44 -38.12 -5.56
N TYR A 232 0.01 -38.28 -4.31
CA TYR A 232 0.84 -37.27 -3.64
C TYR A 232 2.21 -37.08 -4.31
N GLU A 233 2.84 -38.15 -4.81
CA GLU A 233 4.09 -38.06 -5.56
C GLU A 233 3.91 -37.27 -6.86
N SER A 234 2.82 -37.52 -7.59
CA SER A 234 2.51 -36.76 -8.82
C SER A 234 2.22 -35.29 -8.54
N VAL A 235 1.58 -34.98 -7.42
CA VAL A 235 1.25 -33.61 -6.98
C VAL A 235 2.51 -32.88 -6.55
N ALA A 236 3.40 -33.55 -5.80
CA ALA A 236 4.70 -33.00 -5.44
C ALA A 236 5.55 -32.69 -6.69
N GLY A 237 5.64 -33.63 -7.64
CA GLY A 237 6.35 -33.42 -8.90
C GLY A 237 5.76 -32.27 -9.75
N LEU A 238 4.43 -32.08 -9.72
CA LEU A 238 3.76 -30.97 -10.38
C LEU A 238 4.12 -29.63 -9.72
N ILE A 239 4.15 -29.58 -8.39
CA ILE A 239 4.53 -28.38 -7.63
C ILE A 239 5.99 -27.98 -7.95
N ASP A 240 6.91 -28.93 -7.93
CA ASP A 240 8.34 -28.68 -8.18
C ASP A 240 8.60 -28.16 -9.60
N GLN A 241 7.88 -28.68 -10.60
CA GLN A 241 8.01 -28.22 -11.99
C GLN A 241 7.41 -26.83 -12.22
N HIS A 242 6.29 -26.52 -11.56
CA HIS A 242 5.59 -25.25 -11.76
C HIS A 242 6.08 -24.11 -10.86
N GLN A 243 6.73 -24.39 -9.73
CA GLN A 243 7.29 -23.36 -8.84
C GLN A 243 8.23 -22.36 -9.54
N PRO A 244 9.28 -22.78 -10.28
CA PRO A 244 10.19 -21.83 -10.93
C PRO A 244 9.53 -21.05 -12.06
N VAL A 245 8.53 -21.63 -12.74
CA VAL A 245 7.75 -20.97 -13.78
C VAL A 245 6.87 -19.89 -13.18
N VAL A 246 6.17 -20.21 -12.09
CA VAL A 246 5.24 -19.27 -11.45
C VAL A 246 6.00 -18.09 -10.84
N GLU A 247 7.13 -18.34 -10.17
CA GLU A 247 7.95 -17.25 -9.61
C GLU A 247 8.57 -16.36 -10.69
N LYS A 248 8.98 -16.93 -11.83
CA LYS A 248 9.58 -16.17 -12.94
C LYS A 248 8.58 -15.25 -13.64
N TYR A 249 7.35 -15.70 -13.87
CA TYR A 249 6.37 -14.95 -14.67
C TYR A 249 5.35 -14.17 -13.83
N TYR A 250 5.11 -14.56 -12.57
CA TYR A 250 4.11 -13.91 -11.72
C TYR A 250 4.69 -13.27 -10.47
N GLY A 251 5.98 -13.47 -10.17
CA GLY A 251 6.63 -12.90 -8.98
C GLY A 251 6.47 -13.74 -7.72
N SER A 252 7.34 -13.45 -6.75
CA SER A 252 7.42 -14.16 -5.48
C SER A 252 6.08 -14.15 -4.74
N GLY A 253 5.67 -15.31 -4.26
CA GLY A 253 4.48 -15.45 -3.44
C GLY A 253 3.18 -15.58 -4.20
N ASN A 254 3.13 -15.80 -5.52
CA ASN A 254 1.88 -16.20 -6.20
C ASN A 254 1.66 -17.73 -6.25
N MET A 255 2.68 -18.51 -5.87
CA MET A 255 2.62 -19.97 -5.81
C MET A 255 1.64 -20.49 -4.74
N HIS A 256 1.46 -19.78 -3.62
CA HIS A 256 0.55 -20.21 -2.53
C HIS A 256 -0.90 -20.36 -3.00
N THR A 257 -1.36 -19.49 -3.91
CA THR A 257 -2.73 -19.55 -4.43
C THR A 257 -2.92 -20.77 -5.34
N VAL A 258 -1.88 -21.13 -6.10
CA VAL A 258 -1.89 -22.31 -6.99
C VAL A 258 -1.87 -23.59 -6.15
N VAL A 259 -0.98 -23.67 -5.17
CA VAL A 259 -0.86 -24.82 -4.24
C VAL A 259 -2.15 -25.02 -3.45
N ALA A 260 -2.75 -23.95 -2.90
CA ALA A 260 -4.00 -24.05 -2.14
C ALA A 260 -5.21 -24.50 -2.98
N ARG A 261 -5.15 -24.35 -4.31
CA ARG A 261 -6.17 -24.88 -5.23
C ARG A 261 -5.86 -26.32 -5.63
N LEU A 262 -4.59 -26.64 -5.89
CA LEU A 262 -4.16 -28.00 -6.21
C LEU A 262 -4.46 -28.95 -5.05
N LEU A 263 -4.16 -28.54 -3.81
CA LEU A 263 -4.46 -29.33 -2.61
C LEU A 263 -5.97 -29.61 -2.47
N ARG A 264 -6.84 -28.63 -2.75
CA ARG A 264 -8.30 -28.85 -2.75
C ARG A 264 -8.76 -29.89 -3.77
N GLU A 265 -8.13 -29.92 -4.94
CA GLU A 265 -8.42 -30.95 -5.94
C GLU A 265 -7.89 -32.32 -5.52
N CYS A 266 -6.72 -32.35 -4.86
CA CYS A 266 -6.19 -33.57 -4.25
C CYS A 266 -7.15 -34.12 -3.20
N ASP A 267 -7.64 -33.28 -2.28
CA ASP A 267 -8.59 -33.67 -1.23
C ASP A 267 -9.87 -34.27 -1.83
N ARG A 268 -10.35 -33.76 -2.97
CA ARG A 268 -11.50 -34.32 -3.67
C ARG A 268 -11.24 -35.74 -4.19
N VAL A 269 -10.09 -35.96 -4.82
CA VAL A 269 -9.71 -37.25 -5.38
C VAL A 269 -9.40 -38.26 -4.27
N VAL A 270 -8.79 -37.82 -3.18
CA VAL A 270 -8.58 -38.62 -1.97
C VAL A 270 -9.92 -39.04 -1.35
N ASN A 271 -10.89 -38.12 -1.25
CA ASN A 271 -12.23 -38.46 -0.76
C ASN A 271 -12.92 -39.47 -1.67
N GLY A 272 -12.85 -39.31 -3.00
CA GLY A 272 -13.42 -40.29 -3.93
C GLY A 272 -12.76 -41.68 -3.82
N LEU A 273 -11.44 -41.72 -3.59
CA LEU A 273 -10.71 -42.97 -3.37
C LEU A 273 -11.04 -43.59 -2.00
N TYR A 274 -11.31 -42.77 -0.98
CA TYR A 274 -11.77 -43.19 0.33
C TYR A 274 -13.18 -43.77 0.28
N ASP A 275 -14.10 -43.11 -0.43
CA ASP A 275 -15.47 -43.58 -0.63
C ASP A 275 -15.47 -44.94 -1.36
N GLY A 276 -14.65 -45.08 -2.41
CA GLY A 276 -14.48 -46.36 -3.12
C GLY A 276 -13.90 -47.48 -2.23
N TRP A 277 -12.98 -47.15 -1.34
CA TRP A 277 -12.46 -48.11 -0.34
C TRP A 277 -13.51 -48.52 0.69
N GLU A 278 -14.34 -47.57 1.14
CA GLU A 278 -15.42 -47.84 2.10
C GLU A 278 -16.49 -48.76 1.50
N GLU A 279 -16.87 -48.49 0.25
CA GLU A 279 -17.83 -49.29 -0.52
C GLU A 279 -17.29 -50.69 -0.81
N GLU A 280 -16.07 -50.84 -1.34
CA GLU A 280 -15.52 -52.16 -1.72
C GLU A 280 -15.32 -53.09 -0.51
N ARG A 281 -15.07 -52.52 0.68
CA ARG A 281 -14.85 -53.31 1.90
C ARG A 281 -16.10 -53.49 2.77
N ASP A 282 -17.25 -52.95 2.36
CA ASP A 282 -18.51 -52.95 3.10
C ASP A 282 -18.32 -52.54 4.57
N ILE A 283 -17.47 -51.54 4.82
CA ILE A 283 -17.00 -51.22 6.18
C ILE A 283 -18.17 -50.74 7.03
N SER A 284 -19.04 -49.94 6.45
CA SER A 284 -20.28 -49.48 7.07
C SER A 284 -21.19 -50.64 7.51
N ARG A 285 -21.30 -51.72 6.71
CA ARG A 285 -22.06 -52.92 7.08
C ARG A 285 -21.36 -53.72 8.18
N LYS A 286 -20.05 -53.95 8.06
CA LYS A 286 -19.26 -54.67 9.08
C LYS A 286 -19.24 -53.93 10.42
N LEU A 287 -19.23 -52.60 10.39
CA LEU A 287 -19.32 -51.75 11.59
C LEU A 287 -20.72 -51.82 12.21
N ALA A 288 -21.78 -51.84 11.40
CA ALA A 288 -23.15 -52.04 11.88
C ALA A 288 -23.32 -53.44 12.50
N ASP A 289 -22.76 -54.49 11.88
CA ASP A 289 -22.77 -55.84 12.39
C ASP A 289 -21.97 -55.94 13.70
N ALA A 290 -20.79 -55.32 13.79
CA ALA A 290 -19.99 -55.27 15.01
C ALA A 290 -20.68 -54.49 16.15
N ARG A 291 -21.46 -53.46 15.83
CA ARG A 291 -22.26 -52.71 16.81
C ARG A 291 -23.50 -53.46 17.27
N THR A 292 -24.08 -54.29 16.40
CA THR A 292 -25.31 -55.06 16.68
C THR A 292 -25.00 -56.45 17.24
N ALA A 293 -23.75 -56.91 17.10
CA ALA A 293 -23.22 -58.12 17.72
C ALA A 293 -23.25 -57.97 19.26
N THR A 294 -24.42 -58.20 19.82
CA THR A 294 -24.56 -58.54 21.23
C THR A 294 -23.89 -59.90 21.37
N PHE A 295 -22.77 -59.95 22.10
CA PHE A 295 -22.01 -61.18 22.31
C PHE A 295 -22.94 -62.28 22.85
N GLN A 296 -23.47 -63.13 21.97
CA GLN A 296 -24.31 -64.28 22.35
C GLN A 296 -23.53 -65.27 23.24
N ALA A 297 -22.20 -65.14 23.28
CA ALA A 297 -21.31 -65.85 24.21
C ALA A 297 -21.50 -65.47 25.70
N LEU A 298 -22.18 -64.37 26.02
CA LEU A 298 -22.41 -63.92 27.40
C LEU A 298 -23.85 -64.17 27.91
N VAL A 299 -24.71 -64.85 27.14
CA VAL A 299 -26.02 -65.28 27.63
C VAL A 299 -25.87 -66.64 28.32
N PRO A 300 -26.06 -66.76 29.65
CA PRO A 300 -26.00 -68.06 30.30
C PRO A 300 -27.22 -68.88 29.84
N SER A 301 -26.98 -69.92 29.05
CA SER A 301 -28.01 -70.88 28.65
C SER A 301 -28.45 -71.68 29.88
N ALA A 302 -29.45 -71.15 30.60
CA ALA A 302 -30.10 -71.88 31.66
C ALA A 302 -31.04 -72.93 31.05
N ARG A 303 -30.73 -74.20 31.34
CA ARG A 303 -31.58 -75.40 31.29
C ARG A 303 -31.41 -76.32 30.07
N ALA A 304 -30.35 -77.13 30.15
CA ALA A 304 -30.25 -78.40 29.46
C ALA A 304 -31.36 -79.38 29.92
N LYS A 305 -32.04 -80.03 28.97
CA LYS A 305 -32.65 -81.36 29.12
C LYS A 305 -31.84 -82.34 28.25
N PRO A 306 -31.47 -83.52 28.76
CA PRO A 306 -30.57 -84.43 28.08
C PRO A 306 -31.33 -85.29 27.07
N GLY A 307 -30.70 -85.52 25.91
CA GLY A 307 -31.08 -86.61 25.01
C GLY A 307 -31.46 -86.17 23.60
N GLN A 308 -30.47 -85.77 22.80
CA GLN A 308 -30.25 -86.28 21.43
C GLN A 308 -29.09 -85.53 20.81
N THR A 309 -27.97 -86.22 20.67
CA THR A 309 -26.88 -85.86 19.77
C THR A 309 -27.28 -86.21 18.35
N PRO A 310 -27.15 -85.26 17.41
CA PRO A 310 -26.60 -85.57 16.12
C PRO A 310 -25.25 -84.86 15.96
N ILE A 311 -24.29 -85.65 15.51
CA ILE A 311 -22.93 -85.32 15.13
C ILE A 311 -22.98 -84.22 14.07
N VAL A 312 -22.40 -83.07 14.38
CA VAL A 312 -22.02 -82.07 13.38
C VAL A 312 -20.51 -82.20 13.23
N GLU A 313 -20.08 -82.61 12.04
CA GLU A 313 -18.68 -82.61 11.63
C GLU A 313 -18.17 -81.17 11.62
N ASP A 314 -17.37 -80.88 12.63
CA ASP A 314 -16.53 -79.70 12.79
C ASP A 314 -15.45 -79.72 11.70
N SER A 315 -15.68 -78.98 10.62
CA SER A 315 -14.67 -78.65 9.61
C SER A 315 -14.35 -77.17 9.68
N GLY A 316 -13.95 -76.71 10.87
CA GLY A 316 -13.20 -75.48 11.06
C GLY A 316 -11.72 -75.79 11.32
N PRO A 317 -10.76 -75.04 10.75
CA PRO A 317 -9.34 -75.26 11.02
C PRO A 317 -8.98 -74.98 12.49
N ASP A 318 -8.21 -75.89 13.09
CA ASP A 318 -7.76 -75.90 14.49
C ASP A 318 -6.90 -74.65 14.82
N PRO A 319 -7.24 -73.85 15.84
CA PRO A 319 -6.61 -72.54 16.13
C PRO A 319 -5.17 -72.59 16.65
N ARG A 320 -4.42 -73.67 16.43
CA ARG A 320 -3.02 -73.84 16.87
C ARG A 320 -1.96 -73.71 15.78
N GLU A 321 -2.34 -73.40 14.55
CA GLU A 321 -1.38 -73.23 13.44
C GLU A 321 -1.07 -71.77 13.07
N ILE A 322 -1.54 -70.77 13.83
CA ILE A 322 -1.34 -69.34 13.52
C ILE A 322 -0.13 -68.74 14.27
N ASP A 323 0.86 -69.54 14.65
CA ASP A 323 2.10 -68.99 15.21
C ASP A 323 3.33 -69.84 14.86
N ARG A 324 3.72 -69.77 13.59
CA ARG A 324 5.09 -69.99 13.11
C ARG A 324 5.39 -69.12 11.89
#